data_AF-A0A0D7W239-F1
#
_entry.id   AF-A0A0D7W239-F1
#
_cell.length_a   1.000
_cell.length_b   1.000
_cell.length_c   1.000
_cell.angle_alpha   90.00
_cell.angle_beta   90.00
_cell.angle_gamma   90.00
#
_symmetry.space_group_name_H-M   'P 1'
#
loop_
_entity.id
_entity.type
_entity.pdbx_description
1 polymer ?
#
loop_
_entity_poly.entity_id
_entity_poly.type
_entity_poly.pdbx_seq_one_letter_code
_entity_poly.pdbx_strand_id
1 'polypeptide(L)'
;MLRYKLNKIKNTLDVIMGFVLVIGFFCSILFTNLIIESCNELYTNSFKPFLKNRVLIKSKFMKQSILLFIIGLSFLHCSKAEDDNVIDFPNLEIDVRVGDVTINYVNPEISPRDNYMVWIELDTINGVSGKVWQCGINPETGDLIPSNGKGFSPFTSNIYARPADWGLDKLGVFYVGASTQGQIKLVRPTSPTTATVTDIAMPIDNKRRVFYPSQLPNENKRFVIYILNDVINGFSANYPQNTKFQLRLLDLDNPTNDYLIEEQPSLYPLIVPMDIIVPRWIKGSSYITYGYKDSNGVVQAKQFNALNPTAAAIPITNDLANKVDGNTVLNTLNGDQYFISGINATNTAYVYKRTSFEAMFFQDEIITPTTINLKTPALNQSHEPFIFNSQLYSAFQINNDGNNFSQTAFNRPGEIWLTTLDNPNQQMWLLNEFDSTLNVSEPEAYIGKDKVWIFYSAAKLDGTQSYINRKYQLRRCEAPFN
;
A
#
# COMPACT_ATOMS: atom_id res chain seq x y z
N MET A 1 -31.36 8.11 36.56
CA MET A 1 -31.42 9.55 36.94
C MET A 1 -30.36 10.42 36.22
N LEU A 2 -29.12 9.96 36.05
CA LEU A 2 -28.04 10.71 35.35
C LEU A 2 -28.30 10.92 33.84
N ARG A 3 -28.79 9.90 33.11
CA ARG A 3 -29.19 9.99 31.69
C ARG A 3 -30.29 11.05 31.42
N TYR A 4 -31.24 11.21 32.35
CA TYR A 4 -32.31 12.20 32.22
C TYR A 4 -31.79 13.64 32.37
N LYS A 5 -30.80 13.86 33.27
CA LYS A 5 -30.14 15.16 33.43
C LYS A 5 -29.29 15.52 32.21
N LEU A 6 -28.59 14.55 31.61
CA LEU A 6 -27.79 14.77 30.39
C LEU A 6 -28.65 15.11 29.18
N ASN A 7 -29.78 14.42 28.98
CA ASN A 7 -30.72 14.74 27.89
C ASN A 7 -31.36 16.12 28.04
N LYS A 8 -31.64 16.56 29.28
CA LYS A 8 -32.15 17.92 29.53
C LYS A 8 -31.11 19.01 29.24
N ILE A 9 -29.83 18.75 29.51
CA ILE A 9 -28.72 19.67 29.19
C ILE A 9 -28.52 19.76 27.67
N LYS A 10 -28.56 18.62 26.97
CA LYS A 10 -28.44 18.59 25.50
C LYS A 10 -29.57 19.38 24.82
N ASN A 11 -30.82 19.14 25.20
CA ASN A 11 -31.95 19.88 24.63
C ASN A 11 -31.89 21.39 24.93
N THR A 12 -31.29 21.79 26.05
CA THR A 12 -31.11 23.22 26.37
C THR A 12 -30.01 23.85 25.52
N LEU A 13 -28.90 23.13 25.28
CA LEU A 13 -27.82 23.57 24.40
C LEU A 13 -28.28 23.69 22.94
N ASP A 14 -29.09 22.76 22.45
CA ASP A 14 -29.63 22.78 21.08
C ASP A 14 -30.55 24.00 20.85
N VAL A 15 -31.36 24.36 21.86
CA VAL A 15 -32.20 25.57 21.81
C VAL A 15 -31.37 26.86 21.84
N ILE A 16 -30.30 26.91 22.64
CA ILE A 16 -29.39 28.07 22.69
C ILE A 16 -28.64 28.23 21.36
N MET A 17 -28.17 27.13 20.76
CA MET A 17 -27.52 27.13 19.45
C MET A 17 -28.48 27.61 18.35
N GLY A 18 -29.74 27.18 18.40
CA GLY A 18 -30.79 27.69 17.51
C GLY A 18 -30.98 29.21 17.63
N PHE A 19 -31.00 29.75 18.85
CA PHE A 19 -31.12 31.20 19.09
C PHE A 19 -29.90 31.99 18.59
N VAL A 20 -28.69 31.47 18.76
CA VAL A 20 -27.45 32.13 18.28
C VAL A 20 -27.41 32.21 16.75
N LEU A 21 -27.86 31.15 16.06
CA LEU A 21 -27.95 31.15 14.59
C LEU A 21 -28.99 32.15 14.06
N VAL A 22 -30.14 32.25 14.74
CA VAL A 22 -31.19 33.22 14.37
C VAL A 22 -30.70 34.65 14.57
N ILE A 23 -30.02 34.95 15.69
CA ILE A 23 -29.44 36.28 15.94
C ILE A 23 -28.34 36.61 14.92
N GLY A 24 -27.47 35.66 14.59
CA GLY A 24 -26.44 35.83 13.57
C GLY A 24 -27.04 36.14 12.18
N PHE A 25 -28.12 35.47 11.82
CA PHE A 25 -28.86 35.71 10.58
C PHE A 25 -29.47 37.13 10.55
N PHE A 26 -30.14 37.57 11.63
CA PHE A 26 -30.68 38.93 11.71
C PHE A 26 -29.60 40.03 11.70
N CYS A 27 -28.47 39.80 12.36
CA CYS A 27 -27.32 40.71 12.32
C CYS A 27 -26.74 40.84 10.90
N SER A 28 -26.68 39.75 10.13
CA SER A 28 -26.19 39.77 8.74
C SER A 28 -27.12 40.56 7.80
N ILE A 29 -28.45 40.46 8.01
CA ILE A 29 -29.44 41.23 7.25
C ILE A 29 -29.34 42.72 7.58
N LEU A 30 -29.18 43.07 8.86
CA LEU A 30 -28.96 44.45 9.29
C LEU A 30 -27.67 45.03 8.71
N PHE A 31 -26.58 44.26 8.69
CA PHE A 31 -25.29 44.71 8.13
C PHE A 31 -25.35 44.91 6.61
N THR A 32 -26.09 44.04 5.90
CA THR A 32 -26.26 44.15 4.44
C THR A 32 -27.12 45.35 4.07
N ASN A 33 -28.16 45.66 4.86
CA ASN A 33 -28.98 46.86 4.67
C ASN A 33 -28.21 48.15 4.98
N LEU A 34 -27.32 48.13 5.99
CA LEU A 34 -26.47 49.28 6.33
C LEU A 34 -25.46 49.61 5.21
N ILE A 35 -24.91 48.59 4.55
CA ILE A 35 -23.99 48.74 3.41
C ILE A 35 -24.73 49.26 2.16
N ILE A 36 -25.97 48.83 1.94
CA ILE A 36 -26.78 49.30 0.80
C ILE A 36 -27.20 50.77 0.97
N GLU A 37 -27.49 51.23 2.20
CA GLU A 37 -27.76 52.64 2.46
C GLU A 37 -26.51 53.53 2.32
N SER A 38 -25.35 53.07 2.79
CA SER A 38 -24.10 53.82 2.67
C SER A 38 -23.51 53.85 1.26
N CYS A 39 -23.82 52.87 0.40
CA CYS A 39 -23.48 52.94 -1.04
C CYS A 39 -24.40 53.85 -1.86
N ASN A 40 -25.62 54.15 -1.39
CA ASN A 40 -26.54 55.05 -2.09
C ASN A 40 -26.28 56.55 -1.81
N GLU A 41 -25.68 56.91 -0.66
CA GLU A 41 -25.30 58.30 -0.38
C GLU A 41 -24.03 58.76 -1.13
N LEU A 42 -23.18 57.83 -1.58
CA LEU A 42 -21.94 58.15 -2.30
C LEU A 42 -22.13 58.39 -3.81
N TYR A 43 -23.31 58.12 -4.37
CA TYR A 43 -23.56 58.21 -5.82
C TYR A 43 -24.42 59.40 -6.28
N THR A 44 -24.84 60.29 -5.37
CA THR A 44 -25.74 61.42 -5.71
C THR A 44 -25.08 62.78 -5.88
N ASN A 45 -23.76 62.91 -5.77
CA ASN A 45 -23.05 64.16 -6.04
C ASN A 45 -22.04 64.01 -7.18
N SER A 46 -22.53 63.90 -8.42
CA SER A 46 -21.93 64.56 -9.59
C SER A 46 -22.62 64.15 -10.90
N PHE A 47 -22.80 65.14 -11.77
CA PHE A 47 -23.19 65.06 -13.20
C PHE A 47 -24.66 64.79 -13.59
N LYS A 48 -25.29 65.88 -14.05
CA LYS A 48 -26.21 65.96 -15.20
C LYS A 48 -25.62 67.00 -16.18
N PRO A 49 -26.03 67.11 -17.47
CA PRO A 49 -27.12 66.39 -18.18
C PRO A 49 -26.77 65.87 -19.60
N PHE A 50 -27.54 64.93 -20.17
CA PHE A 50 -28.18 65.07 -21.50
C PHE A 50 -29.19 63.94 -21.83
N LEU A 51 -30.40 64.40 -22.16
CA LEU A 51 -31.59 63.86 -22.84
C LEU A 51 -31.78 62.39 -23.34
N LYS A 52 -33.02 61.95 -23.08
CA LYS A 52 -33.99 61.18 -23.91
C LYS A 52 -33.72 59.69 -24.22
N ASN A 53 -34.48 58.82 -23.53
CA ASN A 53 -35.69 58.20 -24.11
C ASN A 53 -36.49 57.44 -23.04
N ARG A 54 -37.82 57.62 -23.08
CA ARG A 54 -38.80 56.87 -22.28
C ARG A 54 -39.22 55.60 -23.04
N VAL A 55 -39.76 54.65 -22.27
CA VAL A 55 -40.70 53.56 -22.58
C VAL A 55 -40.11 52.14 -22.43
N LEU A 56 -40.87 51.31 -21.70
CA LEU A 56 -40.72 49.89 -21.34
C LEU A 56 -39.92 49.51 -20.08
N ILE A 57 -40.48 49.81 -18.90
CA ILE A 57 -40.20 49.05 -17.66
C ILE A 57 -41.54 48.68 -17.01
N LYS A 58 -42.18 47.61 -17.51
CA LYS A 58 -43.21 46.84 -16.79
C LYS A 58 -43.18 45.38 -17.26
N SER A 59 -42.06 44.68 -17.04
CA SER A 59 -42.03 43.20 -17.05
C SER A 59 -40.79 42.57 -16.38
N LYS A 60 -39.81 43.37 -15.92
CA LYS A 60 -38.57 42.84 -15.32
C LYS A 60 -38.67 42.46 -13.84
N PHE A 61 -39.65 42.97 -13.09
CA PHE A 61 -39.74 42.72 -11.64
C PHE A 61 -40.37 41.37 -11.26
N MET A 62 -41.09 40.70 -12.17
CA MET A 62 -41.66 39.37 -11.88
C MET A 62 -40.69 38.22 -12.20
N LYS A 63 -39.63 38.47 -12.98
CA LYS A 63 -38.61 37.47 -13.32
C LYS A 63 -37.44 37.40 -12.32
N GLN A 64 -37.16 38.48 -11.57
CA GLN A 64 -36.12 38.46 -10.55
C GLN A 64 -36.55 37.75 -9.26
N SER A 65 -37.84 37.83 -8.88
CA SER A 65 -38.34 37.11 -7.70
C SER A 65 -38.46 35.60 -7.91
N ILE A 66 -38.72 35.14 -9.14
CA ILE A 66 -38.74 33.70 -9.48
C ILE A 66 -37.31 33.14 -9.57
N LEU A 67 -36.34 33.93 -10.07
CA LEU A 67 -34.95 33.51 -10.15
C LEU A 67 -34.28 33.40 -8.76
N LEU A 68 -34.63 34.30 -7.83
CA LEU A 68 -34.18 34.21 -6.43
C LEU A 68 -34.86 33.06 -5.66
N PHE A 69 -36.10 32.68 -6.01
CA PHE A 69 -36.77 31.52 -5.41
C PHE A 69 -36.21 30.19 -5.93
N ILE A 70 -35.79 30.12 -7.20
CA ILE A 70 -35.11 28.95 -7.79
C ILE A 70 -33.68 28.82 -7.25
N ILE A 71 -32.95 29.92 -7.04
CA ILE A 71 -31.64 29.88 -6.40
C ILE A 71 -31.78 29.49 -4.91
N GLY A 72 -32.83 29.94 -4.20
CA GLY A 72 -33.13 29.50 -2.82
C GLY A 72 -33.50 28.02 -2.69
N LEU A 73 -34.20 27.45 -3.69
CA LEU A 73 -34.48 26.01 -3.77
C LEU A 73 -33.24 25.19 -4.20
N SER A 74 -32.24 25.83 -4.83
CA SER A 74 -30.95 25.20 -5.18
C SER A 74 -29.99 25.07 -4.00
N PHE A 75 -30.21 25.83 -2.91
CA PHE A 75 -29.41 25.77 -1.68
C PHE A 75 -30.06 24.94 -0.55
N LEU A 76 -31.22 24.33 -0.81
CA LEU A 76 -31.88 23.36 0.10
C LEU A 76 -31.56 21.89 -0.24
N HIS A 77 -30.73 21.64 -1.25
CA HIS A 77 -29.97 20.38 -1.42
C HIS A 77 -28.54 20.55 -0.92
N CYS A 78 -28.37 21.20 0.23
CA CYS A 78 -27.25 20.84 1.10
C CYS A 78 -27.59 19.47 1.66
N SER A 79 -27.37 18.42 0.88
CA SER A 79 -27.17 17.10 1.46
C SER A 79 -26.12 17.32 2.52
N LYS A 80 -26.44 16.97 3.77
CA LYS A 80 -25.40 16.55 4.69
C LYS A 80 -24.43 15.71 3.86
N ALA A 81 -23.18 16.14 3.77
CA ALA A 81 -22.13 15.16 3.73
C ALA A 81 -22.34 14.38 5.05
N GLU A 82 -23.14 13.32 4.97
CA GLU A 82 -22.95 12.23 5.90
C GLU A 82 -21.49 11.85 5.69
N ASP A 83 -20.77 11.97 6.78
CA ASP A 83 -19.41 11.50 6.94
C ASP A 83 -19.51 9.97 6.79
N ASP A 84 -19.69 9.51 5.55
CA ASP A 84 -19.87 8.10 5.17
C ASP A 84 -18.54 7.32 5.25
N ASN A 85 -17.60 7.83 6.08
CA ASN A 85 -16.55 7.02 6.67
C ASN A 85 -17.17 6.17 7.80
N VAL A 86 -18.22 5.39 7.48
CA VAL A 86 -18.66 4.31 8.35
C VAL A 86 -17.52 3.29 8.33
N ILE A 87 -16.67 3.36 9.34
CA ILE A 87 -15.72 2.30 9.66
C ILE A 87 -16.59 1.10 10.05
N ASP A 88 -16.87 0.21 9.09
CA ASP A 88 -17.48 -1.07 9.38
C ASP A 88 -16.49 -1.86 10.23
N PHE A 89 -16.84 -2.03 11.51
CA PHE A 89 -16.04 -2.84 12.42
C PHE A 89 -16.19 -4.32 12.02
N PRO A 90 -15.08 -5.06 11.86
CA PRO A 90 -15.15 -6.45 11.41
C PRO A 90 -15.95 -7.31 12.38
N ASN A 91 -16.85 -8.13 11.83
CA ASN A 91 -17.54 -9.21 12.54
C ASN A 91 -16.48 -10.26 13.00
N LEU A 92 -16.63 -10.83 14.20
CA LEU A 92 -15.63 -11.65 14.91
C LEU A 92 -15.19 -12.95 14.19
N GLU A 93 -15.80 -13.31 13.06
CA GLU A 93 -15.35 -14.42 12.20
C GLU A 93 -14.28 -13.99 11.16
N ILE A 94 -13.91 -12.71 11.14
CA ILE A 94 -13.09 -12.12 10.06
C ILE A 94 -11.59 -12.22 10.33
N ASP A 95 -11.07 -12.38 11.56
CA ASP A 95 -9.62 -12.48 11.81
C ASP A 95 -9.27 -13.78 12.53
N VAL A 96 -8.65 -14.72 11.81
CA VAL A 96 -8.33 -16.05 12.33
C VAL A 96 -6.84 -16.38 12.19
N ARG A 97 -6.29 -17.03 13.23
CA ARG A 97 -4.98 -17.68 13.13
C ARG A 97 -5.11 -18.97 12.34
N VAL A 98 -4.23 -19.18 11.36
CA VAL A 98 -4.22 -20.35 10.48
C VAL A 98 -2.87 -21.07 10.51
N GLY A 99 -2.85 -22.30 10.00
CA GLY A 99 -1.64 -23.13 10.00
C GLY A 99 -1.33 -23.78 11.36
N ASP A 100 -0.16 -24.42 11.42
CA ASP A 100 0.41 -24.96 12.66
C ASP A 100 0.78 -23.85 13.68
N VAL A 101 0.06 -23.78 14.79
CA VAL A 101 0.30 -22.78 15.84
C VAL A 101 1.64 -22.95 16.57
N THR A 102 2.35 -24.05 16.34
CA THR A 102 3.64 -24.36 16.99
C THR A 102 4.85 -23.80 16.24
N ILE A 103 4.69 -23.30 15.02
CA ILE A 103 5.81 -22.89 14.16
C ILE A 103 5.83 -21.38 13.88
N ASN A 104 6.87 -20.92 13.19
CA ASN A 104 7.15 -19.52 12.88
C ASN A 104 6.84 -19.22 11.41
N TYR A 105 5.84 -18.38 11.12
CA TYR A 105 5.47 -17.99 9.75
C TYR A 105 5.96 -16.58 9.42
N VAL A 106 7.06 -16.50 8.69
CA VAL A 106 7.62 -15.22 8.26
C VAL A 106 7.40 -15.04 6.76
N ASN A 107 6.93 -13.85 6.39
CA ASN A 107 6.80 -13.38 5.01
C ASN A 107 6.01 -14.36 4.11
N PRO A 108 4.71 -14.56 4.38
CA PRO A 108 3.85 -15.21 3.40
C PRO A 108 3.89 -14.41 2.09
N GLU A 109 3.81 -15.12 0.96
CA GLU A 109 3.74 -14.56 -0.39
C GLU A 109 2.77 -15.41 -1.19
N ILE A 110 1.82 -14.77 -1.88
CA ILE A 110 0.73 -15.48 -2.56
C ILE A 110 0.98 -15.53 -4.07
N SER A 111 0.82 -16.72 -4.65
CA SER A 111 1.02 -16.91 -6.07
C SER A 111 -0.05 -16.20 -6.89
N PRO A 112 0.28 -15.55 -8.02
CA PRO A 112 -0.70 -14.84 -8.85
C PRO A 112 -1.71 -15.77 -9.54
N ARG A 113 -1.47 -17.08 -9.55
CA ARG A 113 -2.40 -18.13 -10.00
C ARG A 113 -2.03 -19.47 -9.35
N ASP A 114 -2.85 -20.50 -9.60
CA ASP A 114 -2.59 -21.89 -9.19
C ASP A 114 -2.68 -22.15 -7.67
N ASN A 115 -3.10 -21.16 -6.88
CA ASN A 115 -3.49 -21.28 -5.47
C ASN A 115 -2.39 -21.76 -4.50
N TYR A 116 -1.21 -21.15 -4.56
CA TYR A 116 -0.09 -21.45 -3.66
C TYR A 116 0.29 -20.28 -2.76
N MET A 117 0.92 -20.62 -1.64
CA MET A 117 1.62 -19.68 -0.76
C MET A 117 3.03 -20.19 -0.52
N VAL A 118 4.01 -19.28 -0.51
CA VAL A 118 5.39 -19.55 -0.08
C VAL A 118 5.68 -18.73 1.17
N TRP A 119 6.44 -19.28 2.11
CA TRP A 119 6.81 -18.62 3.37
C TRP A 119 8.09 -19.25 3.93
N ILE A 120 8.70 -18.64 4.94
CA ILE A 120 9.89 -19.20 5.61
C ILE A 120 9.64 -19.51 7.09
N GLU A 121 9.97 -20.74 7.49
CA GLU A 121 10.06 -21.16 8.89
C GLU A 121 11.43 -20.76 9.45
N LEU A 122 11.53 -19.52 9.90
CA LEU A 122 12.77 -18.96 10.43
C LEU A 122 13.11 -19.57 11.80
N ASP A 123 14.35 -20.02 11.97
CA ASP A 123 14.86 -20.50 13.25
C ASP A 123 14.94 -19.33 14.24
N THR A 124 14.12 -19.38 15.29
CA THR A 124 14.02 -18.34 16.31
C THR A 124 15.27 -18.23 17.19
N ILE A 125 16.16 -19.23 17.20
CA ILE A 125 17.42 -19.19 17.96
C ILE A 125 18.43 -18.30 17.23
N ASN A 126 18.61 -18.51 15.92
CA ASN A 126 19.59 -17.75 15.14
C ASN A 126 19.01 -16.50 14.45
N GLY A 127 17.70 -16.47 14.17
CA GLY A 127 16.99 -15.35 13.56
C GLY A 127 17.36 -15.06 12.10
N VAL A 128 18.10 -15.93 11.43
CA VAL A 128 18.71 -15.65 10.12
C VAL A 128 18.45 -16.75 9.09
N SER A 129 18.36 -18.02 9.50
CA SER A 129 18.15 -19.14 8.57
C SER A 129 16.86 -19.89 8.85
N GLY A 130 16.22 -20.39 7.80
CA GLY A 130 14.94 -21.06 7.91
C GLY A 130 14.63 -21.96 6.73
N LYS A 131 13.65 -22.85 6.92
CA LYS A 131 13.14 -23.70 5.84
C LYS A 131 12.16 -22.91 5.00
N VAL A 132 12.38 -22.87 3.69
CA VAL A 132 11.37 -22.33 2.76
C VAL A 132 10.30 -23.39 2.60
N TRP A 133 9.05 -23.00 2.73
CA TRP A 133 7.88 -23.87 2.57
C TRP A 133 6.98 -23.32 1.48
N GLN A 134 6.43 -24.21 0.66
CA GLN A 134 5.24 -23.94 -0.13
C GLN A 134 4.07 -24.78 0.40
N CYS A 135 2.85 -24.25 0.27
CA CYS A 135 1.61 -25.01 0.44
C CYS A 135 0.55 -24.50 -0.54
N GLY A 136 -0.55 -25.22 -0.66
CA GLY A 136 -1.73 -24.79 -1.41
C GLY A 136 -2.69 -23.99 -0.53
N ILE A 137 -3.63 -23.30 -1.17
CA ILE A 137 -4.77 -22.65 -0.55
C ILE A 137 -6.04 -23.14 -1.23
N ASN A 138 -7.08 -23.46 -0.46
CA ASN A 138 -8.37 -23.82 -1.01
C ASN A 138 -9.06 -22.56 -1.58
N PRO A 139 -9.43 -22.51 -2.88
CA PRO A 139 -10.05 -21.32 -3.48
C PRO A 139 -11.47 -21.02 -2.99
N GLU A 140 -12.15 -21.98 -2.36
CA GLU A 140 -13.51 -21.83 -1.85
C GLU A 140 -13.53 -21.39 -0.38
N THR A 141 -12.56 -21.86 0.42
CA THR A 141 -12.53 -21.62 1.88
C THR A 141 -11.34 -20.80 2.36
N GLY A 142 -10.32 -20.62 1.53
CA GLY A 142 -9.01 -20.04 1.82
C GLY A 142 -8.19 -20.79 2.88
N ASP A 143 -8.54 -22.05 3.18
CA ASP A 143 -7.77 -22.90 4.10
C ASP A 143 -6.48 -23.40 3.45
N LEU A 144 -5.44 -23.58 4.26
CA LEU A 144 -4.16 -24.11 3.80
C LEU A 144 -4.25 -25.61 3.46
N ILE A 145 -3.46 -26.03 2.46
CA ILE A 145 -3.32 -27.42 2.03
C ILE A 145 -1.84 -27.78 2.02
N PRO A 146 -1.35 -28.62 2.95
CA PRO A 146 -2.05 -29.14 4.12
C PRO A 146 -2.41 -28.04 5.13
N SER A 147 -3.37 -28.33 6.02
CA SER A 147 -3.91 -27.37 7.00
C SER A 147 -2.86 -26.81 7.97
N ASN A 148 -1.74 -27.49 8.12
CA ASN A 148 -0.61 -27.06 8.95
C ASN A 148 0.39 -26.16 8.19
N GLY A 149 0.14 -25.82 6.91
CA GLY A 149 0.99 -24.98 6.07
C GLY A 149 2.31 -25.64 5.60
N LYS A 150 2.65 -26.84 6.09
CA LYS A 150 3.89 -27.55 5.77
C LYS A 150 3.70 -28.49 4.58
N GLY A 151 3.54 -27.92 3.38
CA GLY A 151 3.36 -28.68 2.14
C GLY A 151 4.67 -29.31 1.64
N PHE A 152 5.52 -28.50 1.02
CA PHE A 152 6.81 -28.94 0.48
C PHE A 152 7.92 -27.95 0.86
N SER A 153 9.07 -28.46 1.28
CA SER A 153 10.23 -27.64 1.66
C SER A 153 11.42 -27.91 0.73
N PRO A 154 11.64 -27.10 -0.32
CA PRO A 154 12.66 -27.37 -1.32
C PRO A 154 14.11 -27.13 -0.84
N PHE A 155 14.33 -26.17 0.08
CA PHE A 155 15.66 -25.79 0.57
C PHE A 155 15.58 -24.99 1.87
N THR A 156 16.72 -24.89 2.56
CA THR A 156 16.92 -23.95 3.68
C THR A 156 17.58 -22.69 3.14
N SER A 157 17.05 -21.52 3.50
CA SER A 157 17.50 -20.21 3.04
C SER A 157 17.98 -19.34 4.20
N ASN A 158 18.80 -18.33 3.88
CA ASN A 158 18.90 -17.14 4.72
C ASN A 158 17.62 -16.30 4.54
N ILE A 159 17.15 -15.60 5.58
CA ILE A 159 15.96 -14.74 5.57
C ILE A 159 16.02 -13.65 4.49
N TYR A 160 17.21 -13.18 4.14
CA TYR A 160 17.40 -12.18 3.08
C TYR A 160 17.42 -12.80 1.67
N ALA A 161 17.76 -14.08 1.56
CA ALA A 161 17.87 -14.81 0.29
C ALA A 161 16.64 -15.69 -0.03
N ARG A 162 15.60 -15.60 0.81
CA ARG A 162 14.32 -16.29 0.59
C ARG A 162 13.65 -15.77 -0.70
N PRO A 163 12.68 -16.50 -1.25
CA PRO A 163 11.78 -15.94 -2.25
C PRO A 163 11.10 -14.68 -1.74
N ALA A 164 11.15 -13.61 -2.53
CA ALA A 164 10.55 -12.33 -2.19
C ALA A 164 9.25 -12.03 -2.96
N ASP A 165 8.93 -12.84 -3.97
CA ASP A 165 7.68 -12.82 -4.74
C ASP A 165 7.62 -14.09 -5.61
N TRP A 166 6.51 -14.27 -6.31
CA TRP A 166 6.25 -15.29 -7.30
C TRP A 166 6.54 -14.83 -8.72
N GLY A 167 7.09 -15.75 -9.50
CA GLY A 167 7.28 -15.63 -10.93
C GLY A 167 6.14 -16.29 -11.67
N LEU A 168 5.90 -15.83 -12.89
CA LEU A 168 4.86 -16.36 -13.76
C LEU A 168 5.38 -16.44 -15.18
N ASP A 169 5.31 -17.62 -15.79
CA ASP A 169 5.65 -17.84 -17.19
C ASP A 169 4.53 -18.66 -17.88
N LYS A 170 4.76 -19.02 -19.15
CA LYS A 170 3.82 -19.87 -19.90
C LYS A 170 3.58 -21.27 -19.30
N LEU A 171 4.47 -21.76 -18.43
CA LEU A 171 4.44 -23.13 -17.89
C LEU A 171 3.76 -23.23 -16.52
N GLY A 172 3.66 -22.14 -15.77
CA GLY A 172 3.14 -22.18 -14.40
C GLY A 172 3.66 -21.02 -13.58
N VAL A 173 3.24 -20.96 -12.33
CA VAL A 173 3.96 -20.17 -11.33
C VAL A 173 5.29 -20.84 -10.98
N PHE A 174 6.25 -20.03 -10.55
CA PHE A 174 7.52 -20.50 -9.99
C PHE A 174 7.98 -19.50 -8.93
N TYR A 175 8.95 -19.86 -8.11
CA TYR A 175 9.63 -18.92 -7.24
C TYR A 175 11.13 -19.18 -7.24
N VAL A 176 11.89 -18.16 -6.85
CA VAL A 176 13.36 -18.20 -6.85
C VAL A 176 13.86 -17.74 -5.50
N GLY A 177 14.82 -18.46 -4.95
CA GLY A 177 15.58 -18.04 -3.76
C GLY A 177 16.97 -18.65 -3.81
N ALA A 178 17.72 -18.58 -2.70
CA ALA A 178 19.01 -19.26 -2.61
C ALA A 178 19.16 -20.05 -1.30
N SER A 179 19.98 -21.10 -1.34
CA SER A 179 20.36 -21.82 -0.13
C SER A 179 21.13 -20.92 0.85
N THR A 180 21.34 -21.37 2.09
CA THR A 180 22.20 -20.64 3.05
C THR A 180 23.64 -20.42 2.56
N GLN A 181 24.13 -21.27 1.65
CA GLN A 181 25.44 -21.09 0.99
C GLN A 181 25.37 -20.13 -0.21
N GLY A 182 24.19 -19.85 -0.76
CA GLY A 182 24.02 -18.98 -1.92
C GLY A 182 23.84 -19.69 -3.26
N GLN A 183 23.50 -20.99 -3.26
CA GLN A 183 23.08 -21.70 -4.49
C GLN A 183 21.67 -21.23 -4.86
N ILE A 184 21.51 -20.58 -6.01
CA ILE A 184 20.20 -20.14 -6.50
C ILE A 184 19.37 -21.37 -6.90
N LYS A 185 18.12 -21.40 -6.43
CA LYS A 185 17.13 -22.45 -6.66
C LYS A 185 15.90 -21.85 -7.36
N LEU A 186 15.51 -22.42 -8.50
CA LEU A 186 14.21 -22.19 -9.12
C LEU A 186 13.29 -23.35 -8.76
N VAL A 187 12.12 -23.05 -8.20
CA VAL A 187 11.16 -24.06 -7.78
C VAL A 187 9.84 -23.86 -8.51
N ARG A 188 9.30 -24.96 -9.06
CA ARG A 188 7.99 -24.99 -9.72
C ARG A 188 7.07 -25.96 -8.98
N PRO A 189 6.04 -25.46 -8.27
CA PRO A 189 5.03 -26.32 -7.67
C PRO A 189 4.39 -27.24 -8.73
N THR A 190 4.16 -28.50 -8.34
CA THR A 190 3.38 -29.48 -9.13
C THR A 190 2.12 -29.90 -8.39
N SER A 191 2.11 -29.73 -7.07
CA SER A 191 0.96 -29.84 -6.19
C SER A 191 1.24 -29.05 -4.90
N PRO A 192 0.26 -28.92 -3.98
CA PRO A 192 0.49 -28.32 -2.67
C PRO A 192 1.64 -28.95 -1.85
N THR A 193 2.02 -30.20 -2.15
CA THR A 193 3.03 -30.96 -1.39
C THR A 193 4.21 -31.44 -2.22
N THR A 194 4.31 -31.05 -3.49
CA THR A 194 5.40 -31.45 -4.38
C THR A 194 5.81 -30.33 -5.33
N ALA A 195 7.09 -30.28 -5.71
CA ALA A 195 7.62 -29.35 -6.69
C ALA A 195 8.81 -29.94 -7.46
N THR A 196 9.11 -29.37 -8.62
CA THR A 196 10.39 -29.54 -9.30
C THR A 196 11.35 -28.46 -8.82
N VAL A 197 12.56 -28.84 -8.40
CA VAL A 197 13.60 -27.92 -7.96
C VAL A 197 14.76 -27.98 -8.95
N THR A 198 15.17 -26.83 -9.46
CA THR A 198 16.27 -26.69 -10.41
C THR A 198 17.34 -25.79 -9.81
N ASP A 199 18.58 -26.27 -9.82
CA ASP A 199 19.74 -25.48 -9.44
C ASP A 199 20.16 -24.62 -10.64
N ILE A 200 20.18 -23.30 -10.44
CA ILE A 200 20.62 -22.38 -11.48
C ILE A 200 22.15 -22.44 -11.55
N ALA A 201 22.68 -22.62 -12.76
CA ALA A 201 24.10 -22.79 -13.03
C ALA A 201 24.89 -21.48 -12.89
N MET A 202 25.01 -20.98 -11.67
CA MET A 202 25.83 -19.84 -11.28
C MET A 202 26.77 -20.19 -10.13
N PRO A 203 27.90 -19.48 -9.97
CA PRO A 203 28.74 -19.60 -8.78
C PRO A 203 27.93 -19.32 -7.51
N ILE A 204 28.10 -20.19 -6.51
CA ILE A 204 27.53 -20.04 -5.17
C ILE A 204 28.03 -18.73 -4.55
N ASP A 205 27.12 -17.84 -4.14
CA ASP A 205 27.43 -16.59 -3.46
C ASP A 205 26.32 -16.26 -2.47
N ASN A 206 26.64 -16.30 -1.17
CA ASN A 206 25.69 -16.06 -0.10
C ASN A 206 25.40 -14.57 0.13
N LYS A 207 25.99 -13.65 -0.64
CA LYS A 207 25.76 -12.20 -0.54
C LYS A 207 24.58 -11.72 -1.39
N ARG A 208 23.96 -12.61 -2.17
CA ARG A 208 22.75 -12.32 -2.95
C ARG A 208 21.50 -12.35 -2.06
N ARG A 209 20.61 -11.39 -2.25
CA ARG A 209 19.36 -11.28 -1.49
C ARG A 209 18.23 -10.75 -2.36
N VAL A 210 17.00 -10.83 -1.84
CA VAL A 210 15.82 -10.15 -2.40
C VAL A 210 15.53 -10.63 -3.83
N PHE A 211 15.21 -11.92 -3.96
CA PHE A 211 14.96 -12.55 -5.26
C PHE A 211 13.51 -12.31 -5.71
N TYR A 212 13.31 -11.40 -6.66
CA TYR A 212 12.02 -11.12 -7.29
C TYR A 212 12.00 -11.68 -8.72
N PRO A 213 11.39 -12.84 -8.96
CA PRO A 213 11.26 -13.43 -10.29
C PRO A 213 10.25 -12.66 -11.17
N SER A 214 10.45 -12.70 -12.48
CA SER A 214 9.59 -12.03 -13.47
C SER A 214 8.20 -12.65 -13.57
N GLN A 215 7.18 -11.80 -13.74
CA GLN A 215 5.80 -12.21 -14.06
C GLN A 215 5.47 -11.89 -15.53
N LEU A 216 5.93 -12.75 -16.44
CA LEU A 216 5.80 -12.63 -17.89
C LEU A 216 5.00 -13.82 -18.45
N PRO A 217 3.68 -13.89 -18.22
CA PRO A 217 2.86 -15.06 -18.59
C PRO A 217 2.88 -15.40 -20.08
N ASN A 218 3.14 -14.39 -20.93
CA ASN A 218 3.09 -14.53 -22.38
C ASN A 218 4.49 -14.62 -23.03
N GLU A 219 5.55 -14.61 -22.24
CA GLU A 219 6.92 -14.67 -22.76
C GLU A 219 7.58 -16.00 -22.44
N ASN A 220 8.49 -16.42 -23.32
CA ASN A 220 9.37 -17.56 -23.08
C ASN A 220 10.72 -17.08 -22.53
N LYS A 221 10.67 -16.19 -21.54
CA LYS A 221 11.83 -15.64 -20.85
C LYS A 221 11.54 -15.58 -19.36
N ARG A 222 12.56 -15.91 -18.57
CA ARG A 222 12.49 -15.86 -17.12
C ARG A 222 13.65 -15.04 -16.60
N PHE A 223 13.32 -13.99 -15.88
CA PHE A 223 14.31 -13.18 -15.19
C PHE A 223 14.12 -13.29 -13.69
N VAL A 224 15.17 -12.99 -12.94
CA VAL A 224 15.09 -12.66 -11.51
C VAL A 224 15.95 -11.44 -11.26
N ILE A 225 15.39 -10.48 -10.54
CA ILE A 225 16.21 -9.40 -9.96
C ILE A 225 16.64 -9.80 -8.56
N TYR A 226 17.85 -9.38 -8.20
CA TYR A 226 18.39 -9.58 -6.86
C TYR A 226 19.33 -8.43 -6.51
N ILE A 227 19.54 -8.22 -5.22
CA ILE A 227 20.56 -7.31 -4.72
C ILE A 227 21.80 -8.12 -4.33
N LEU A 228 22.96 -7.71 -4.83
CA LEU A 228 24.25 -8.24 -4.44
C LEU A 228 24.92 -7.26 -3.46
N ASN A 229 25.17 -7.76 -2.26
CA ASN A 229 26.00 -7.07 -1.27
C ASN A 229 27.49 -7.31 -1.56
N ASP A 230 28.35 -6.35 -1.28
CA ASP A 230 29.78 -6.49 -1.51
C ASP A 230 30.47 -7.38 -0.46
N VAL A 231 30.10 -7.25 0.82
CA VAL A 231 30.75 -7.92 1.95
C VAL A 231 29.88 -8.99 2.60
N ILE A 232 28.70 -8.61 3.12
CA ILE A 232 27.84 -9.49 3.92
C ILE A 232 26.37 -9.31 3.54
N ASN A 233 25.62 -10.41 3.49
CA ASN A 233 24.19 -10.37 3.20
C ASN A 233 23.38 -9.63 4.28
N GLY A 234 22.49 -8.74 3.84
CA GLY A 234 21.47 -8.09 4.68
C GLY A 234 21.13 -6.67 4.23
N PHE A 235 20.12 -6.09 4.88
CA PHE A 235 19.67 -4.71 4.62
C PHE A 235 20.68 -3.67 5.10
N SER A 236 20.80 -2.56 4.37
CA SER A 236 21.86 -1.57 4.61
C SER A 236 21.81 -0.91 5.99
N ALA A 237 20.62 -0.81 6.61
CA ALA A 237 20.46 -0.29 7.97
C ALA A 237 21.20 -1.10 9.05
N ASN A 238 21.44 -2.39 8.81
CA ASN A 238 21.88 -3.34 9.84
C ASN A 238 23.34 -3.80 9.67
N TYR A 239 23.95 -3.53 8.52
CA TYR A 239 25.25 -4.09 8.14
C TYR A 239 26.22 -3.02 7.63
N PRO A 240 26.86 -2.25 8.53
CA PRO A 240 27.79 -1.16 8.18
C PRO A 240 29.05 -1.62 7.42
N GLN A 241 29.33 -2.93 7.39
CA GLN A 241 30.45 -3.51 6.66
C GLN A 241 30.28 -3.41 5.15
N ASN A 242 29.04 -3.33 4.66
CA ASN A 242 28.79 -3.18 3.23
C ASN A 242 29.07 -1.75 2.79
N THR A 243 29.86 -1.58 1.74
CA THR A 243 30.19 -0.25 1.19
C THR A 243 29.32 0.11 0.00
N LYS A 244 28.68 -0.89 -0.63
CA LYS A 244 27.82 -0.72 -1.81
C LYS A 244 26.85 -1.88 -2.00
N PHE A 245 25.78 -1.60 -2.74
CA PHE A 245 24.74 -2.57 -3.09
C PHE A 245 24.47 -2.49 -4.58
N GLN A 246 24.46 -3.65 -5.25
CA GLN A 246 24.22 -3.74 -6.68
C GLN A 246 22.85 -4.36 -6.94
N LEU A 247 21.96 -3.65 -7.63
CA LEU A 247 20.77 -4.24 -8.22
C LEU A 247 21.17 -4.94 -9.52
N ARG A 248 20.83 -6.23 -9.63
CA ARG A 248 21.21 -7.08 -10.77
C ARG A 248 20.00 -7.77 -11.38
N LEU A 249 20.06 -8.00 -12.70
CA LEU A 249 19.10 -8.80 -13.45
C LEU A 249 19.78 -10.07 -13.94
N LEU A 250 19.29 -11.22 -13.51
CA LEU A 250 19.73 -12.53 -14.00
C LEU A 250 18.71 -13.11 -14.99
N ASP A 251 19.20 -13.53 -16.15
CA ASP A 251 18.47 -14.41 -17.06
C ASP A 251 18.54 -15.86 -16.55
N LEU A 252 17.38 -16.42 -16.16
CA LEU A 252 17.31 -17.78 -15.61
C LEU A 252 17.45 -18.86 -16.69
N ASP A 253 17.21 -18.52 -17.96
CA ASP A 253 17.36 -19.41 -19.10
C ASP A 253 18.82 -19.46 -19.58
N ASN A 254 19.57 -18.37 -19.38
CA ASN A 254 20.99 -18.31 -19.65
C ASN A 254 21.77 -17.59 -18.53
N PRO A 255 22.14 -18.29 -17.44
CA PRO A 255 22.69 -17.66 -16.24
C PRO A 255 24.07 -17.00 -16.39
N THR A 256 24.72 -17.11 -17.56
CA THR A 256 25.90 -16.28 -17.87
C THR A 256 25.53 -14.82 -18.11
N ASN A 257 24.26 -14.54 -18.41
CA ASN A 257 23.71 -13.21 -18.60
C ASN A 257 23.22 -12.64 -17.25
N ASP A 258 24.13 -11.99 -16.54
CA ASP A 258 23.88 -11.36 -15.23
C ASP A 258 24.27 -9.87 -15.31
N TYR A 259 23.26 -9.02 -15.47
CA TYR A 259 23.41 -7.60 -15.80
C TYR A 259 23.39 -6.74 -14.55
N LEU A 260 24.32 -5.80 -14.44
CA LEU A 260 24.27 -4.73 -13.45
C LEU A 260 23.25 -3.68 -13.90
N ILE A 261 22.19 -3.45 -13.11
CA ILE A 261 21.23 -2.37 -13.35
C ILE A 261 21.75 -1.07 -12.75
N GLU A 262 22.07 -1.09 -11.45
CA GLU A 262 22.54 0.08 -10.71
C GLU A 262 23.39 -0.34 -9.50
N GLU A 263 24.39 0.46 -9.15
CA GLU A 263 25.14 0.34 -7.90
C GLU A 263 24.88 1.58 -7.04
N GLN A 264 24.47 1.40 -5.79
CA GLN A 264 24.26 2.49 -4.84
C GLN A 264 25.27 2.38 -3.68
N PRO A 265 25.96 3.48 -3.32
CA PRO A 265 26.88 3.48 -2.20
C PRO A 265 26.13 3.40 -0.86
N SER A 266 26.74 2.72 0.10
CA SER A 266 26.29 2.70 1.49
C SER A 266 26.75 3.98 2.20
N LEU A 267 25.83 4.67 2.87
CA LEU A 267 26.12 5.85 3.70
C LEU A 267 25.63 5.61 5.13
N TYR A 268 26.09 4.52 5.75
CA TYR A 268 25.65 4.10 7.09
C TYR A 268 25.69 5.27 8.11
N PRO A 269 24.63 5.46 8.92
CA PRO A 269 23.48 4.57 9.13
C PRO A 269 22.29 4.80 8.17
N LEU A 270 22.46 5.56 7.08
CA LEU A 270 21.38 5.80 6.14
C LEU A 270 21.03 4.54 5.33
N ILE A 271 19.73 4.36 5.09
CA ILE A 271 19.22 3.28 4.25
C ILE A 271 19.50 3.61 2.78
N VAL A 272 20.00 2.65 2.01
CA VAL A 272 20.15 2.84 0.57
C VAL A 272 18.78 2.89 -0.09
N PRO A 273 18.54 3.76 -1.08
CA PRO A 273 17.23 3.92 -1.69
C PRO A 273 16.56 2.62 -2.19
N MET A 274 17.32 1.67 -2.73
CA MET A 274 16.79 0.36 -3.15
C MET A 274 16.35 -0.56 -1.99
N ASP A 275 16.70 -0.22 -0.74
CA ASP A 275 16.16 -0.85 0.47
C ASP A 275 14.96 -0.08 1.05
N ILE A 276 14.68 1.12 0.54
CA ILE A 276 13.51 1.92 0.93
C ILE A 276 12.35 1.64 -0.02
N ILE A 277 12.58 1.68 -1.33
CA ILE A 277 11.65 1.17 -2.34
C ILE A 277 12.32 -0.08 -2.92
N VAL A 278 11.93 -1.23 -2.39
CA VAL A 278 12.47 -2.51 -2.81
C VAL A 278 12.17 -2.75 -4.30
N PRO A 279 13.08 -3.43 -5.04
CA PRO A 279 12.85 -3.70 -6.45
C PRO A 279 11.61 -4.57 -6.64
N ARG A 280 10.64 -4.12 -7.43
CA ARG A 280 9.41 -4.89 -7.74
C ARG A 280 9.12 -4.86 -9.23
N TRP A 281 8.55 -5.96 -9.75
CA TRP A 281 8.04 -5.98 -11.10
C TRP A 281 6.72 -5.21 -11.16
N ILE A 282 6.52 -4.44 -12.23
CA ILE A 282 5.17 -4.03 -12.61
C ILE A 282 4.49 -5.31 -13.12
N LYS A 283 3.75 -5.98 -12.24
CA LYS A 283 3.17 -7.33 -12.46
C LYS A 283 2.50 -7.41 -13.84
N GLY A 284 2.88 -8.41 -14.64
CA GLY A 284 2.41 -8.59 -16.02
C GLY A 284 3.20 -7.85 -17.11
N SER A 285 4.33 -7.23 -16.78
CA SER A 285 5.20 -6.53 -17.75
C SER A 285 6.69 -6.81 -17.55
N SER A 286 7.52 -6.45 -18.53
CA SER A 286 8.99 -6.55 -18.45
C SER A 286 9.65 -5.43 -17.65
N TYR A 287 8.86 -4.54 -17.05
CA TYR A 287 9.38 -3.38 -16.34
C TYR A 287 9.46 -3.63 -14.84
N ILE A 288 10.53 -3.11 -14.25
CA ILE A 288 10.83 -3.17 -12.81
C ILE A 288 10.88 -1.74 -12.28
N THR A 289 10.40 -1.52 -11.07
CA THR A 289 10.61 -0.27 -10.33
C THR A 289 11.49 -0.48 -9.11
N TYR A 290 12.30 0.50 -8.75
CA TYR A 290 13.15 0.47 -7.57
C TYR A 290 13.52 1.89 -7.10
N GLY A 291 13.97 2.02 -5.86
CA GLY A 291 14.31 3.32 -5.27
C GLY A 291 15.68 3.86 -5.68
N TYR A 292 15.74 5.18 -5.87
CA TYR A 292 16.97 5.96 -6.01
C TYR A 292 16.84 7.28 -5.24
N LYS A 293 17.97 7.95 -4.99
CA LYS A 293 17.99 9.29 -4.39
C LYS A 293 18.16 10.33 -5.49
N ASP A 294 17.23 11.29 -5.57
CA ASP A 294 17.33 12.37 -6.55
C ASP A 294 18.36 13.44 -6.13
N SER A 295 18.53 14.48 -6.96
CA SER A 295 19.47 15.58 -6.70
C SER A 295 19.13 16.41 -5.46
N ASN A 296 17.89 16.36 -4.97
CA ASN A 296 17.44 17.05 -3.77
C ASN A 296 17.59 16.18 -2.52
N GLY A 297 18.04 14.94 -2.69
CA GLY A 297 18.17 13.99 -1.60
C GLY A 297 16.87 13.31 -1.20
N VAL A 298 15.84 13.37 -2.02
CA VAL A 298 14.56 12.70 -1.81
C VAL A 298 14.59 11.31 -2.45
N VAL A 299 14.04 10.30 -1.78
CA VAL A 299 13.90 8.96 -2.36
C VAL A 299 12.74 8.97 -3.35
N GLN A 300 13.05 8.63 -4.59
CA GLN A 300 12.17 8.56 -5.75
C GLN A 300 12.24 7.16 -6.39
N ALA A 301 11.32 6.85 -7.30
CA ALA A 301 11.34 5.61 -8.06
C ALA A 301 11.97 5.78 -9.45
N LYS A 302 12.76 4.79 -9.85
CA LYS A 302 13.20 4.55 -11.23
C LYS A 302 12.47 3.37 -11.82
N GLN A 303 12.46 3.30 -13.14
CA GLN A 303 12.00 2.17 -13.92
C GLN A 303 13.11 1.63 -14.83
N PHE A 304 13.16 0.31 -14.96
CA PHE A 304 14.09 -0.41 -15.84
C PHE A 304 13.34 -1.47 -16.66
N ASN A 305 13.73 -1.68 -17.93
CA ASN A 305 13.13 -2.69 -18.81
C ASN A 305 14.03 -3.92 -18.92
N ALA A 306 13.61 -5.05 -18.38
CA ALA A 306 14.38 -6.30 -18.40
C ALA A 306 14.66 -6.86 -19.80
N LEU A 307 13.84 -6.50 -20.81
CA LEU A 307 14.06 -6.92 -22.19
C LEU A 307 15.12 -6.10 -22.92
N ASN A 308 15.52 -4.96 -22.36
CA ASN A 308 16.60 -4.13 -22.88
C ASN A 308 17.62 -3.84 -21.78
N PRO A 309 18.36 -4.87 -21.30
CA PRO A 309 19.14 -4.78 -20.07
C PRO A 309 20.36 -3.87 -20.16
N THR A 310 20.70 -3.37 -21.36
CA THR A 310 21.76 -2.39 -21.58
C THR A 310 21.27 -0.94 -21.52
N ALA A 311 19.96 -0.70 -21.53
CA ALA A 311 19.41 0.63 -21.38
C ALA A 311 19.50 1.10 -19.91
N ALA A 312 19.76 2.39 -19.72
CA ALA A 312 19.74 2.98 -18.39
C ALA A 312 18.31 3.01 -17.83
N ALA A 313 18.19 2.77 -16.52
CA ALA A 313 16.94 3.01 -15.82
C ALA A 313 16.61 4.51 -15.77
N ILE A 314 15.33 4.84 -15.85
CA ILE A 314 14.83 6.22 -15.94
C ILE A 314 14.00 6.59 -14.71
N PRO A 315 14.09 7.84 -14.19
CA PRO A 315 13.19 8.33 -13.17
C PRO A 315 11.72 8.28 -13.61
N ILE A 316 10.84 7.91 -12.69
CA ILE A 316 9.39 7.83 -12.93
C ILE A 316 8.55 8.55 -11.87
N THR A 317 9.15 9.08 -10.80
CA THR A 317 8.53 10.00 -9.83
C THR A 317 9.48 11.16 -9.53
N ASN A 318 8.96 12.36 -9.24
CA ASN A 318 9.79 13.57 -9.06
C ASN A 318 9.19 14.67 -8.17
N ASP A 319 8.28 14.33 -7.26
CA ASP A 319 7.72 15.28 -6.30
C ASP A 319 8.61 15.48 -5.06
N LEU A 320 8.20 16.33 -4.11
CA LEU A 320 8.98 16.64 -2.91
C LEU A 320 8.89 15.59 -1.79
N ALA A 321 8.05 14.57 -1.95
CA ALA A 321 7.77 13.59 -0.91
C ALA A 321 8.74 12.41 -0.96
N ASN A 322 9.27 12.05 0.21
CA ASN A 322 10.12 10.87 0.37
C ASN A 322 9.25 9.60 0.35
N LYS A 323 9.50 8.72 -0.61
CA LYS A 323 8.75 7.48 -0.78
C LYS A 323 9.28 6.37 0.11
N VAL A 324 8.40 5.49 0.55
CA VAL A 324 8.65 4.35 1.43
C VAL A 324 7.88 3.15 0.91
N ASP A 325 8.59 2.05 0.66
CA ASP A 325 8.08 0.73 0.28
C ASP A 325 7.06 0.77 -0.86
N GLY A 326 7.48 1.40 -1.97
CA GLY A 326 6.63 1.56 -3.14
C GLY A 326 6.38 0.23 -3.86
N ASN A 327 5.11 -0.04 -4.21
CA ASN A 327 4.68 -1.19 -5.00
C ASN A 327 3.97 -0.75 -6.28
N THR A 328 3.91 -1.62 -7.28
CA THR A 328 3.32 -1.31 -8.59
C THR A 328 2.36 -2.36 -9.08
N VAL A 329 1.38 -1.93 -9.87
CA VAL A 329 0.44 -2.81 -10.55
C VAL A 329 0.06 -2.26 -11.91
N LEU A 330 -0.08 -3.15 -12.89
CA LEU A 330 -0.72 -2.87 -14.16
C LEU A 330 -2.18 -3.32 -14.07
N ASN A 331 -3.12 -2.38 -14.24
CA ASN A 331 -4.51 -2.74 -14.40
C ASN A 331 -4.75 -3.22 -15.83
N THR A 332 -4.85 -4.52 -16.01
CA THR A 332 -5.00 -5.15 -17.32
C THR A 332 -6.36 -4.88 -17.99
N LEU A 333 -7.34 -4.33 -17.25
CA LEU A 333 -8.67 -4.02 -17.78
C LEU A 333 -8.71 -2.70 -18.55
N ASN A 334 -7.90 -1.72 -18.14
CA ASN A 334 -7.89 -0.38 -18.74
C ASN A 334 -6.49 0.06 -19.24
N GLY A 335 -5.44 -0.68 -18.89
CA GLY A 335 -4.05 -0.38 -19.26
C GLY A 335 -3.36 0.64 -18.36
N ASP A 336 -4.04 1.15 -17.34
CA ASP A 336 -3.47 2.09 -16.38
C ASP A 336 -2.42 1.40 -15.49
N GLN A 337 -1.40 2.15 -15.15
CA GLN A 337 -0.34 1.72 -14.26
C GLN A 337 -0.41 2.54 -12.99
N TYR A 338 -0.18 1.87 -11.86
CA TYR A 338 -0.19 2.49 -10.55
C TYR A 338 1.13 2.22 -9.84
N PHE A 339 1.61 3.23 -9.12
CA PHE A 339 2.68 3.14 -8.13
C PHE A 339 2.08 3.62 -6.81
N ILE A 340 2.07 2.78 -5.78
CA ILE A 340 1.53 3.11 -4.46
C ILE A 340 2.69 3.10 -3.48
N SER A 341 2.84 4.17 -2.70
CA SER A 341 3.96 4.30 -1.77
C SER A 341 3.54 5.06 -0.52
N GLY A 342 4.04 4.59 0.62
CA GLY A 342 4.05 5.36 1.86
C GLY A 342 4.86 6.64 1.71
N ILE A 343 4.48 7.68 2.44
CA ILE A 343 5.05 9.03 2.29
C ILE A 343 5.62 9.55 3.60
N ASN A 344 6.88 9.97 3.56
CA ASN A 344 7.59 10.65 4.65
C ASN A 344 7.55 9.88 5.99
N ALA A 345 7.47 8.55 5.92
CA ALA A 345 7.29 7.65 7.07
C ALA A 345 6.04 7.95 7.93
N THR A 346 5.02 8.61 7.37
CA THR A 346 3.76 8.93 8.04
C THR A 346 2.71 7.82 7.85
N ASN A 347 1.51 8.01 8.38
CA ASN A 347 0.34 7.17 8.10
C ASN A 347 -0.32 7.45 6.73
N THR A 348 0.34 8.22 5.86
CA THR A 348 -0.19 8.57 4.54
C THR A 348 0.58 7.85 3.45
N ALA A 349 -0.15 7.35 2.46
CA ALA A 349 0.38 6.87 1.20
C ALA A 349 -0.18 7.69 0.03
N TYR A 350 0.60 7.81 -1.04
CA TYR A 350 0.13 8.37 -2.31
C TYR A 350 -0.01 7.25 -3.32
N VAL A 351 -1.10 7.32 -4.08
CA VAL A 351 -1.33 6.54 -5.29
C VAL A 351 -0.95 7.43 -6.45
N TYR A 352 -0.05 6.96 -7.28
CA TYR A 352 0.34 7.63 -8.50
C TYR A 352 -0.12 6.82 -9.71
N LYS A 353 -0.54 7.51 -10.77
CA LYS A 353 -1.12 6.92 -11.97
C LYS A 353 -0.42 7.41 -13.24
N ARG A 354 -0.37 6.55 -14.25
CA ARG A 354 0.01 6.89 -15.64
C ARG A 354 -0.59 5.88 -16.63
N THR A 355 -0.59 6.24 -17.92
CA THR A 355 -1.16 5.43 -19.02
C THR A 355 -0.11 4.82 -19.94
N SER A 356 1.17 5.09 -19.73
CA SER A 356 2.25 4.62 -20.61
C SER A 356 3.50 4.31 -19.81
N PHE A 357 4.19 3.23 -20.18
CA PHE A 357 5.51 2.94 -19.62
C PHE A 357 6.47 4.09 -19.96
N GLU A 358 7.51 4.24 -19.14
CA GLU A 358 8.55 5.25 -19.30
C GLU A 358 8.10 6.71 -19.13
N ALA A 359 6.80 6.96 -18.95
CA ALA A 359 6.27 8.25 -18.57
C ALA A 359 6.36 8.47 -17.04
N MET A 360 6.32 9.74 -16.64
CA MET A 360 6.21 10.09 -15.23
C MET A 360 4.86 9.63 -14.66
N PHE A 361 4.91 9.12 -13.44
CA PHE A 361 3.73 8.95 -12.60
C PHE A 361 3.29 10.29 -12.01
N PHE A 362 1.99 10.53 -11.98
CA PHE A 362 1.40 11.71 -11.33
C PHE A 362 0.57 11.26 -10.14
N GLN A 363 0.64 12.01 -9.04
CA GLN A 363 -0.20 11.74 -7.89
C GLN A 363 -1.67 11.86 -8.28
N ASP A 364 -2.43 10.81 -7.98
CA ASP A 364 -3.84 10.65 -8.36
C ASP A 364 -4.74 10.65 -7.12
N GLU A 365 -4.32 9.93 -6.08
CA GLU A 365 -5.11 9.70 -4.87
C GLU A 365 -4.21 9.67 -3.62
N ILE A 366 -4.81 9.97 -2.46
CA ILE A 366 -4.15 9.94 -1.14
C ILE A 366 -4.89 8.93 -0.26
N ILE A 367 -4.15 8.10 0.46
CA ILE A 367 -4.69 7.13 1.42
C ILE A 367 -4.20 7.53 2.81
N THR A 368 -5.13 7.90 3.70
CA THR A 368 -4.84 8.20 5.10
C THR A 368 -5.88 7.52 5.99
N PRO A 369 -5.57 6.37 6.61
CA PRO A 369 -6.49 5.68 7.49
C PRO A 369 -6.82 6.52 8.72
N THR A 370 -8.09 6.51 9.12
CA THR A 370 -8.55 7.12 10.36
C THR A 370 -8.67 6.04 11.44
N THR A 371 -7.59 5.86 12.20
CA THR A 371 -7.53 4.88 13.30
C THR A 371 -7.87 5.51 14.64
N ILE A 372 -8.61 4.78 15.47
CA ILE A 372 -8.89 5.12 16.87
C ILE A 372 -7.99 4.35 17.86
N ASN A 373 -7.26 3.33 17.38
CA ASN A 373 -6.51 2.42 18.23
C ASN A 373 -5.03 2.79 18.33
N LEU A 374 -4.44 3.31 17.24
CA LEU A 374 -3.04 3.72 17.21
C LEU A 374 -2.91 5.16 17.72
N LYS A 375 -1.97 5.37 18.65
CA LYS A 375 -1.70 6.68 19.26
C LYS A 375 -0.88 7.58 18.34
N THR A 376 0.04 6.98 17.59
CA THR A 376 0.99 7.67 16.70
C THR A 376 1.13 6.85 15.41
N PRO A 377 0.06 6.75 14.59
CA PRO A 377 0.09 5.93 13.39
C PRO A 377 1.17 6.44 12.42
N ALA A 378 1.95 5.50 11.89
CA ALA A 378 3.07 5.73 10.99
C ALA A 378 3.24 4.54 10.04
N LEU A 379 4.06 4.73 9.00
CA LEU A 379 4.37 3.75 7.96
C LEU A 379 3.13 3.11 7.33
N ASN A 380 2.36 3.90 6.59
CA ASN A 380 1.38 3.35 5.64
C ASN A 380 2.14 2.72 4.46
N GLN A 381 2.41 1.42 4.54
CA GLN A 381 3.33 0.68 3.68
C GLN A 381 2.89 -0.77 3.45
N SER A 382 3.70 -1.56 2.74
CA SER A 382 3.37 -2.92 2.31
C SER A 382 2.03 -2.97 1.56
N HIS A 383 1.82 -1.99 0.68
CA HIS A 383 0.65 -1.98 -0.18
C HIS A 383 0.73 -3.16 -1.14
N GLU A 384 -0.16 -4.13 -1.01
CA GLU A 384 -0.29 -5.26 -1.92
C GLU A 384 -1.54 -5.08 -2.78
N PRO A 385 -1.39 -4.53 -4.01
CA PRO A 385 -2.51 -4.27 -4.89
C PRO A 385 -3.02 -5.54 -5.57
N PHE A 386 -4.34 -5.63 -5.73
CA PHE A 386 -5.01 -6.73 -6.39
C PHE A 386 -6.32 -6.28 -7.06
N ILE A 387 -6.76 -7.02 -8.08
CA ILE A 387 -8.01 -6.74 -8.80
C ILE A 387 -9.03 -7.82 -8.44
N PHE A 388 -10.21 -7.39 -7.99
CA PHE A 388 -11.33 -8.28 -7.71
C PHE A 388 -12.61 -7.65 -8.24
N ASN A 389 -13.46 -8.42 -8.95
CA ASN A 389 -14.68 -7.92 -9.57
C ASN A 389 -14.50 -6.62 -10.40
N SER A 390 -13.40 -6.55 -11.15
CA SER A 390 -13.01 -5.37 -11.96
C SER A 390 -12.68 -4.08 -11.19
N GLN A 391 -12.61 -4.13 -9.86
CA GLN A 391 -12.18 -3.04 -9.01
C GLN A 391 -10.75 -3.28 -8.52
N LEU A 392 -9.93 -2.24 -8.51
CA LEU A 392 -8.59 -2.26 -7.94
C LEU A 392 -8.67 -1.98 -6.43
N TYR A 393 -7.96 -2.80 -5.65
CA TYR A 393 -7.84 -2.68 -4.21
C TYR A 393 -6.37 -2.74 -3.80
N SER A 394 -6.08 -2.37 -2.56
CA SER A 394 -4.81 -2.67 -1.91
C SER A 394 -5.01 -2.97 -0.43
N ALA A 395 -4.42 -4.08 0.03
CA ALA A 395 -4.22 -4.33 1.45
C ALA A 395 -2.89 -3.72 1.88
N PHE A 396 -2.81 -3.20 3.10
CA PHE A 396 -1.60 -2.52 3.60
C PHE A 396 -1.58 -2.51 5.14
N GLN A 397 -0.44 -2.13 5.71
CA GLN A 397 -0.28 -2.03 7.15
C GLN A 397 -0.04 -0.58 7.60
N ILE A 398 -0.45 -0.27 8.83
CA ILE A 398 0.03 0.87 9.61
C ILE A 398 0.37 0.42 11.03
N ASN A 399 1.38 1.04 11.65
CA ASN A 399 1.78 0.73 13.02
C ASN A 399 1.98 2.01 13.84
N ASN A 400 2.06 1.91 15.16
CA ASN A 400 2.55 3.04 15.97
C ASN A 400 4.03 3.33 15.64
N ASP A 401 4.41 4.60 15.64
CA ASP A 401 5.79 5.02 15.39
C ASP A 401 6.83 4.39 16.34
N GLY A 402 7.84 3.76 15.75
CA GLY A 402 9.03 3.17 16.37
C GLY A 402 10.32 3.94 16.14
N ASN A 403 10.26 5.13 15.53
CA ASN A 403 11.37 6.01 15.10
C ASN A 403 12.17 5.52 13.87
N ASN A 404 11.99 4.27 13.42
CA ASN A 404 12.57 3.78 12.18
C ASN A 404 11.75 2.60 11.63
N PHE A 405 12.01 2.22 10.38
CA PHE A 405 11.31 1.14 9.68
C PHE A 405 11.16 -0.14 10.52
N SER A 406 12.28 -0.77 10.92
CA SER A 406 12.23 -2.06 11.61
C SER A 406 11.52 -1.98 12.96
N GLN A 407 11.67 -0.86 13.68
CA GLN A 407 10.98 -0.67 14.95
C GLN A 407 9.47 -0.47 14.75
N THR A 408 9.07 0.37 13.80
CA THR A 408 7.65 0.63 13.53
C THR A 408 6.96 -0.62 12.97
N ALA A 409 7.52 -1.28 11.95
CA ALA A 409 6.88 -2.43 11.30
C ALA A 409 6.82 -3.69 12.19
N PHE A 410 7.87 -3.95 12.98
CA PHE A 410 8.02 -5.24 13.67
C PHE A 410 8.04 -5.15 15.20
N ASN A 411 8.14 -3.96 15.79
CA ASN A 411 8.19 -3.78 17.27
C ASN A 411 7.09 -2.87 17.82
N ARG A 412 6.09 -2.52 17.02
CA ARG A 412 4.99 -1.66 17.43
C ARG A 412 3.64 -2.28 17.10
N PRO A 413 2.61 -2.00 17.92
CA PRO A 413 1.25 -2.41 17.59
C PRO A 413 0.82 -1.85 16.25
N GLY A 414 0.03 -2.62 15.51
CA GLY A 414 -0.40 -2.22 14.17
C GLY A 414 -1.77 -2.74 13.78
N GLU A 415 -2.15 -2.33 12.58
CA GLU A 415 -3.41 -2.60 11.93
C GLU A 415 -3.15 -2.97 10.46
N ILE A 416 -3.95 -3.90 9.95
CA ILE A 416 -4.04 -4.27 8.54
C ILE A 416 -5.32 -3.65 7.99
N TRP A 417 -5.18 -2.89 6.93
CA TRP A 417 -6.25 -2.17 6.27
C TRP A 417 -6.41 -2.64 4.82
N LEU A 418 -7.61 -2.44 4.29
CA LEU A 418 -7.95 -2.59 2.88
C LEU A 418 -8.49 -1.27 2.37
N THR A 419 -8.14 -0.88 1.15
CA THR A 419 -8.75 0.26 0.47
C THR A 419 -9.09 -0.06 -0.97
N THR A 420 -10.13 0.58 -1.51
CA THR A 420 -10.29 0.74 -2.96
C THR A 420 -9.24 1.70 -3.49
N LEU A 421 -8.81 1.50 -4.74
CA LEU A 421 -7.98 2.45 -5.50
C LEU A 421 -8.72 2.86 -6.76
N ASP A 422 -8.51 4.09 -7.24
CA ASP A 422 -9.15 4.60 -8.47
C ASP A 422 -10.69 4.52 -8.41
N ASN A 423 -11.25 4.68 -7.19
CA ASN A 423 -12.68 4.75 -6.94
C ASN A 423 -13.04 6.17 -6.50
N PRO A 424 -13.99 6.86 -7.17
CA PRO A 424 -14.43 8.21 -6.78
C PRO A 424 -14.86 8.33 -5.31
N ASN A 425 -15.37 7.23 -4.74
CA ASN A 425 -15.71 7.11 -3.33
C ASN A 425 -14.74 6.12 -2.69
N GLN A 426 -13.53 6.59 -2.35
CA GLN A 426 -12.53 5.76 -1.67
C GLN A 426 -13.14 5.15 -0.40
N GLN A 427 -13.09 3.82 -0.31
CA GLN A 427 -13.54 3.07 0.85
C GLN A 427 -12.33 2.45 1.55
N MET A 428 -12.34 2.44 2.88
CA MET A 428 -11.32 1.80 3.70
C MET A 428 -11.95 0.90 4.76
N TRP A 429 -11.31 -0.23 5.03
CA TRP A 429 -11.73 -1.19 6.04
C TRP A 429 -10.56 -1.60 6.92
N LEU A 430 -10.77 -1.59 8.25
CA LEU A 430 -9.87 -2.23 9.20
C LEU A 430 -10.15 -3.74 9.20
N LEU A 431 -9.16 -4.55 8.87
CA LEU A 431 -9.36 -6.00 8.68
C LEU A 431 -9.10 -6.83 9.92
N ASN A 432 -8.06 -6.52 10.69
CA ASN A 432 -7.70 -7.30 11.87
C ASN A 432 -8.36 -6.78 13.15
N GLU A 433 -8.58 -7.67 14.12
CA GLU A 433 -8.92 -7.24 15.47
C GLU A 433 -7.68 -6.59 16.09
N PHE A 434 -7.82 -5.35 16.58
CA PHE A 434 -6.69 -4.64 17.16
C PHE A 434 -6.28 -5.26 18.50
N ASP A 435 -5.04 -5.73 18.58
CA ASP A 435 -4.40 -6.17 19.82
C ASP A 435 -3.14 -5.34 20.08
N SER A 436 -3.17 -4.52 21.14
CA SER A 436 -2.04 -3.68 21.55
C SER A 436 -0.77 -4.44 21.92
N THR A 437 -0.83 -5.77 22.04
CA THR A 437 0.30 -6.65 22.36
C THR A 437 0.88 -7.36 21.14
N LEU A 438 0.30 -7.20 19.95
CA LEU A 438 0.77 -7.80 18.71
C LEU A 438 1.31 -6.72 17.75
N ASN A 439 2.44 -7.00 17.09
CA ASN A 439 2.68 -6.39 15.79
C ASN A 439 1.96 -7.22 14.72
N VAL A 440 1.52 -6.55 13.66
CA VAL A 440 1.02 -7.15 12.42
C VAL A 440 1.83 -6.58 11.26
N SER A 441 2.08 -7.39 10.24
CA SER A 441 2.87 -6.97 9.09
C SER A 441 2.67 -7.83 7.84
N GLU A 442 3.08 -7.31 6.69
CA GLU A 442 3.16 -7.97 5.38
C GLU A 442 1.82 -8.61 4.97
N PRO A 443 0.77 -7.80 4.73
CA PRO A 443 -0.51 -8.32 4.27
C PRO A 443 -0.45 -8.74 2.81
N GLU A 444 -0.91 -9.95 2.51
CA GLU A 444 -0.92 -10.56 1.18
C GLU A 444 -2.33 -10.96 0.77
N ALA A 445 -2.76 -10.51 -0.41
CA ALA A 445 -4.08 -10.83 -0.93
C ALA A 445 -4.10 -12.15 -1.70
N TYR A 446 -5.02 -13.04 -1.32
CA TYR A 446 -5.37 -14.25 -2.06
C TYR A 446 -6.78 -14.11 -2.64
N ILE A 447 -6.86 -14.09 -3.97
CA ILE A 447 -8.13 -14.06 -4.71
C ILE A 447 -8.62 -15.49 -4.87
N GLY A 448 -9.67 -15.83 -4.13
CA GLY A 448 -10.43 -17.07 -4.27
C GLY A 448 -11.41 -17.04 -5.44
N LYS A 449 -12.37 -17.98 -5.42
CA LYS A 449 -13.40 -18.04 -6.46
C LYS A 449 -14.41 -16.90 -6.36
N ASP A 450 -14.99 -16.71 -5.18
CA ASP A 450 -16.04 -15.72 -4.91
C ASP A 450 -15.68 -14.79 -3.74
N LYS A 451 -14.48 -14.98 -3.16
CA LYS A 451 -14.02 -14.31 -1.94
C LYS A 451 -12.56 -13.93 -2.08
N VAL A 452 -12.15 -12.93 -1.30
CA VAL A 452 -10.73 -12.57 -1.15
C VAL A 452 -10.35 -12.73 0.30
N TRP A 453 -9.16 -13.28 0.53
CA TRP A 453 -8.58 -13.37 1.86
C TRP A 453 -7.26 -12.63 1.94
N ILE A 454 -7.04 -11.89 3.02
CA ILE A 454 -5.80 -11.20 3.31
C ILE A 454 -5.04 -11.97 4.37
N PHE A 455 -3.95 -12.62 3.97
CA PHE A 455 -3.02 -13.29 4.88
C PHE A 455 -2.03 -12.27 5.43
N TYR A 456 -1.55 -12.44 6.67
CA TYR A 456 -0.52 -11.57 7.22
C TYR A 456 0.22 -12.24 8.38
N SER A 457 1.41 -11.72 8.68
CA SER A 457 2.21 -12.14 9.82
C SER A 457 1.83 -11.33 11.07
N ALA A 458 1.78 -11.98 12.23
CA ALA A 458 1.61 -11.31 13.53
C ALA A 458 2.51 -11.92 14.60
N ALA A 459 3.15 -11.12 15.45
CA ALA A 459 3.93 -11.63 16.57
C ALA A 459 3.66 -10.87 17.86
N LYS A 460 3.80 -11.57 18.99
CA LYS A 460 3.70 -10.94 20.30
C LYS A 460 4.88 -10.02 20.50
N LEU A 461 4.59 -8.78 20.89
CA LEU A 461 5.59 -7.80 21.24
C LEU A 461 6.32 -8.24 22.50
N ASP A 462 7.64 -8.27 22.40
CA ASP A 462 8.55 -8.59 23.50
C ASP A 462 9.76 -7.67 23.44
N GLY A 463 9.86 -6.74 24.38
CA GLY A 463 10.97 -5.78 24.45
C GLY A 463 12.32 -6.41 24.78
N THR A 464 12.36 -7.69 25.16
CA THR A 464 13.60 -8.42 25.48
C THR A 464 14.15 -9.23 24.32
N GLN A 465 13.31 -9.52 23.31
CA GLN A 465 13.66 -10.35 22.17
C GLN A 465 13.73 -9.53 20.88
N SER A 466 14.78 -9.74 20.08
CA SER A 466 14.88 -9.16 18.74
C SER A 466 13.74 -9.64 17.85
N TYR A 467 13.22 -8.76 16.99
CA TYR A 467 12.06 -9.06 16.15
C TYR A 467 12.30 -10.24 15.19
N ILE A 468 13.54 -10.47 14.75
CA ILE A 468 13.91 -11.62 13.90
C ILE A 468 13.91 -12.96 14.64
N ASN A 469 13.97 -12.93 15.97
CA ASN A 469 13.96 -14.12 16.82
C ASN A 469 12.55 -14.45 17.32
N ARG A 470 11.55 -13.59 17.08
CA ARG A 470 10.18 -13.83 17.51
C ARG A 470 9.51 -14.90 16.67
N LYS A 471 8.50 -15.53 17.27
CA LYS A 471 7.60 -16.46 16.62
C LYS A 471 6.40 -15.73 16.04
N TYR A 472 6.40 -15.59 14.73
CA TYR A 472 5.29 -15.06 13.96
C TYR A 472 4.23 -16.12 13.72
N GLN A 473 2.99 -15.69 13.84
CA GLN A 473 1.77 -16.41 13.55
C GLN A 473 1.35 -16.01 12.14
N LEU A 474 0.84 -16.98 11.37
CA LEU A 474 0.08 -16.66 10.17
C LEU A 474 -1.38 -16.43 10.57
N ARG A 475 -1.91 -15.29 10.14
CA ARG A 475 -3.31 -14.92 10.30
C ARG A 475 -3.92 -14.64 8.95
N ARG A 476 -5.24 -14.65 8.90
CA ARG A 476 -6.00 -14.40 7.69
C ARG A 476 -7.29 -13.68 8.02
N CYS A 477 -7.65 -12.71 7.17
CA CYS A 477 -8.97 -12.13 7.14
C CYS A 477 -9.72 -12.34 5.84
N GLU A 478 -11.05 -12.40 5.89
CA GLU A 478 -11.89 -12.29 4.69
C GLU A 478 -12.14 -10.81 4.37
N ALA A 479 -11.97 -10.41 3.11
CA ALA A 479 -12.25 -9.04 2.68
C ALA A 479 -13.76 -8.78 2.71
N PRO A 480 -14.22 -7.61 3.19
CA PRO A 480 -15.64 -7.29 3.36
C PRO A 480 -16.30 -6.85 2.04
N PHE A 481 -16.21 -7.68 1.01
CA PHE A 481 -16.88 -7.45 -0.26
C PHE A 481 -18.32 -7.97 -0.17
N ASN A 482 -19.28 -7.07 -0.30
CA ASN A 482 -20.72 -7.39 -0.33
C ASN A 482 -21.19 -7.79 -1.73
#